data_AF-A0A9E2GDJ6-F1
#
_entry.id   AF-A0A9E2GDJ6-F1
#
_cell.length_a   1.000
_cell.length_b   1.000
_cell.length_c   1.000
_cell.angle_alpha   90.00
_cell.angle_beta   90.00
_cell.angle_gamma   90.00
#
_symmetry.space_group_name_H-M   'P 1'
#
loop_
_entity.id
_entity.type
_entity.pdbx_description
1 polymer ?
#
loop_
_entity_poly.entity_id
_entity_poly.type
_entity_poly.pdbx_seq_one_letter_code
_entity_poly.pdbx_strand_id
1 'polypeptide(L)'
;MEKDYLKKLAKDLGYIPGIYNYCDRWCERCQFTSRCLNCTLVEEQFGNLQENDELNEVFWQKFSKMLQNTLTMIKEMAKEKGIDLDLIDIEKNYKNEETNKNNSLAHLISHTSKNYAKSIGKWFNLNEYLFLKKEEEINRIRIISSQNNPVEEAISIKDAIEIIRWYQYQINVKLKRAIESESEELSDINDFPKDSDGSAKVALIGIDRSTSAWKILLTSFPEQEKQILYFIAMLENIKNRVETQFPHARDFVRPGFDEIEQNG
;
A
#
# COMPACT_ATOMS: atom_id res chain seq x y z
N MET A 1 -12.89 -2.75 22.42
CA MET A 1 -13.78 -1.63 22.01
C MET A 1 -15.23 -2.09 21.94
N GLU A 2 -16.19 -1.35 22.51
CA GLU A 2 -17.61 -1.72 22.47
C GLU A 2 -18.26 -1.45 21.10
N LYS A 3 -19.16 -2.35 20.68
CA LYS A 3 -19.84 -2.32 19.37
C LYS A 3 -20.57 -1.00 19.08
N ASP A 4 -21.23 -0.43 20.08
CA ASP A 4 -22.02 0.79 19.89
C ASP A 4 -21.15 2.04 19.72
N TYR A 5 -19.96 2.04 20.33
CA TYR A 5 -18.96 3.08 20.12
C TYR A 5 -18.45 3.08 18.66
N LEU A 6 -18.13 1.90 18.11
CA LEU A 6 -17.75 1.76 16.69
C LEU A 6 -18.83 2.26 15.74
N LYS A 7 -20.10 1.91 16.00
CA LYS A 7 -21.24 2.38 15.20
C LYS A 7 -21.43 3.89 15.26
N LYS A 8 -21.13 4.51 16.41
CA LYS A 8 -21.17 5.97 16.58
C LYS A 8 -20.08 6.64 15.76
N LEU A 9 -18.83 6.17 15.89
CA LEU A 9 -17.69 6.70 15.13
C LEU A 9 -17.88 6.56 13.62
N ALA A 10 -18.44 5.44 13.16
CA ALA A 10 -18.71 5.22 11.74
C ALA A 10 -19.73 6.21 11.13
N LYS A 11 -20.52 6.91 11.96
CA LYS A 11 -21.49 7.93 11.53
C LYS A 11 -20.98 9.36 11.69
N ASP A 12 -19.77 9.53 12.20
CA ASP A 12 -19.18 10.85 12.42
C ASP A 12 -18.79 11.48 11.07
N LEU A 13 -19.34 12.66 10.79
CA LEU A 13 -19.10 13.43 9.57
C LEU A 13 -17.67 14.02 9.50
N GLY A 14 -16.93 14.02 10.61
CA GLY A 14 -15.53 14.42 10.64
C GLY A 14 -14.61 13.46 9.89
N TYR A 15 -15.01 12.18 9.75
CA TYR A 15 -14.26 11.19 9.00
C TYR A 15 -14.65 11.16 7.52
N ILE A 16 -13.66 10.97 6.66
CA ILE A 16 -13.88 10.79 5.22
C ILE A 16 -14.25 9.31 4.97
N PRO A 17 -15.47 9.02 4.49
CA PRO A 17 -15.88 7.64 4.21
C PRO A 17 -14.98 6.98 3.17
N GLY A 18 -14.51 5.77 3.45
CA GLY A 18 -13.75 4.97 2.47
C GLY A 18 -12.33 5.46 2.16
N ILE A 19 -11.81 6.50 2.82
CA ILE A 19 -10.44 7.01 2.61
C ILE A 19 -9.37 5.91 2.74
N TYR A 20 -9.59 4.93 3.62
CA TYR A 20 -8.68 3.81 3.87
C TYR A 20 -8.77 2.67 2.83
N ASN A 21 -9.73 2.70 1.90
CA ASN A 21 -9.88 1.67 0.86
C ASN A 21 -8.79 1.81 -0.21
N TYR A 22 -8.54 3.06 -0.63
CA TYR A 22 -7.62 3.39 -1.72
C TYR A 22 -6.42 4.24 -1.25
N CYS A 23 -5.95 4.01 -0.02
CA CYS A 23 -4.70 4.58 0.48
C CYS A 23 -3.51 3.64 0.22
N ASP A 24 -2.30 4.18 0.37
CA ASP A 24 -1.03 3.44 0.30
C ASP A 24 -0.56 2.91 1.67
N ARG A 25 -1.40 3.07 2.71
CA ARG A 25 -1.17 2.65 4.10
C ARG A 25 0.04 3.32 4.78
N TRP A 26 0.61 4.40 4.20
CA TRP A 26 1.75 5.10 4.80
C TRP A 26 1.28 6.20 5.75
N CYS A 27 0.70 5.79 6.88
CA CYS A 27 0.04 6.70 7.82
C CYS A 27 0.98 7.78 8.38
N GLU A 28 2.26 7.46 8.57
CA GLU A 28 3.29 8.38 9.08
C GLU A 28 3.57 9.56 8.13
N ARG A 29 3.20 9.43 6.85
CA ARG A 29 3.31 10.49 5.84
C ARG A 29 1.93 10.98 5.35
N CYS A 30 0.84 10.51 5.94
CA CYS A 30 -0.51 10.83 5.50
C CYS A 30 -1.00 12.15 6.12
N GLN A 31 -1.51 13.06 5.28
CA GLN A 31 -2.04 14.35 5.73
C GLN A 31 -3.47 14.27 6.30
N PHE A 32 -4.12 13.10 6.18
CA PHE A 32 -5.52 12.90 6.53
C PHE A 32 -5.72 11.98 7.75
N THR A 33 -4.69 11.74 8.56
CA THR A 33 -4.76 10.85 9.74
C THR A 33 -5.89 11.25 10.68
N SER A 34 -6.06 12.54 10.96
CA SER A 34 -7.14 13.09 11.80
C SER A 34 -8.54 12.92 11.22
N ARG A 35 -8.66 12.63 9.92
CA ARG A 35 -9.94 12.42 9.20
C ARG A 35 -10.11 10.97 8.73
N CYS A 36 -9.24 10.07 9.18
CA CYS A 36 -9.27 8.65 8.83
C CYS A 36 -9.68 7.82 10.04
N LEU A 37 -10.93 7.33 10.03
CA LEU A 37 -11.46 6.48 11.11
C LEU A 37 -10.54 5.29 11.41
N ASN A 38 -9.99 4.64 10.38
CA ASN A 38 -9.11 3.50 10.57
C ASN A 38 -7.80 3.87 11.29
N CYS A 39 -7.25 5.06 11.03
CA CYS A 39 -6.06 5.56 11.73
C CYS A 39 -6.36 5.78 13.21
N THR A 40 -7.45 6.50 13.50
CA THR A 40 -7.90 6.77 14.88
C THR A 40 -8.17 5.48 15.65
N LEU A 41 -8.85 4.50 15.04
CA LEU A 41 -9.14 3.22 15.70
C LEU A 41 -7.87 2.45 16.03
N VAL A 42 -6.89 2.44 15.12
CA VAL A 42 -5.62 1.75 15.34
C VAL A 42 -4.81 2.43 16.44
N GLU A 43 -4.72 3.76 16.42
CA GLU A 43 -4.05 4.55 17.47
C GLU A 43 -4.71 4.36 18.85
N GLU A 44 -6.04 4.38 18.93
CA GLU A 44 -6.77 4.16 20.19
C GLU A 44 -6.56 2.75 20.76
N GLN A 45 -6.51 1.73 19.89
CA GLN A 45 -6.35 0.34 20.34
C GLN A 45 -4.89 -0.01 20.67
N PHE A 46 -3.97 0.38 19.80
CA PHE A 46 -2.60 -0.12 19.82
C PHE A 46 -1.55 0.94 20.15
N GLY A 47 -1.94 2.21 20.29
CA GLY A 47 -0.99 3.30 20.52
C GLY A 47 -0.11 3.55 19.29
N ASN A 48 1.13 4.01 19.52
CA ASN A 48 2.09 4.19 18.44
C ASN A 48 2.63 2.81 17.98
N LEU A 49 2.37 2.45 16.73
CA LEU A 49 2.75 1.17 16.14
C LEU A 49 4.28 0.97 16.02
N GLN A 50 5.07 2.03 16.17
CA GLN A 50 6.54 1.98 16.11
C GLN A 50 7.19 1.23 17.30
N GLU A 51 6.43 0.91 18.35
CA GLU A 51 6.91 0.26 19.58
C GLU A 51 6.39 -1.19 19.76
N ASN A 52 5.86 -1.82 18.71
CA ASN A 52 5.24 -3.14 18.83
C ASN A 52 6.27 -4.28 18.88
N ASP A 53 6.50 -4.79 20.08
CA ASP A 53 7.19 -6.05 20.36
C ASP A 53 6.27 -7.25 20.03
N GLU A 54 6.73 -8.17 19.18
CA GLU A 54 5.98 -9.39 18.76
C GLU A 54 5.64 -10.32 19.93
N LEU A 55 6.36 -10.20 21.06
CA LEU A 55 6.13 -10.95 22.30
C LEU A 55 5.19 -10.24 23.29
N ASN A 56 4.64 -9.08 22.92
CA ASN A 56 3.81 -8.28 23.81
C ASN A 56 2.45 -8.96 24.05
N GLU A 57 2.28 -9.55 25.24
CA GLU A 57 1.04 -10.22 25.62
C GLU A 57 -0.17 -9.27 25.63
N VAL A 58 0.03 -8.01 26.05
CA VAL A 58 -1.03 -6.99 26.08
C VAL A 58 -1.51 -6.67 24.66
N PHE A 59 -0.60 -6.63 23.69
CA PHE A 59 -0.94 -6.51 22.27
C PHE A 59 -1.83 -7.67 21.81
N TRP A 60 -1.42 -8.92 22.07
CA TRP A 60 -2.18 -10.11 21.67
C TRP A 60 -3.55 -10.20 22.35
N GLN A 61 -3.66 -9.79 23.61
CA GLN A 61 -4.93 -9.71 24.33
C GLN A 61 -5.87 -8.68 23.67
N LYS A 62 -5.38 -7.47 23.37
CA LYS A 62 -6.15 -6.44 22.67
C LYS A 62 -6.59 -6.88 21.28
N PHE A 63 -5.69 -7.47 20.50
CA PHE A 63 -5.97 -8.01 19.17
C PHE A 63 -7.03 -9.12 19.21
N SER A 64 -6.86 -10.09 20.12
CA SER A 64 -7.83 -11.17 20.33
C SER A 64 -9.21 -10.63 20.71
N LYS A 65 -9.26 -9.61 21.58
CA LYS A 65 -10.52 -8.97 21.97
C LYS A 65 -11.19 -8.25 20.79
N MET A 66 -10.42 -7.58 19.95
CA MET A 66 -10.93 -6.92 18.73
C MET A 66 -11.53 -7.94 17.75
N LEU A 67 -10.84 -9.06 17.51
CA LEU A 67 -11.33 -10.15 16.65
C LEU A 67 -12.62 -10.78 17.20
N GLN A 68 -12.68 -11.06 18.51
CA GLN A 68 -13.89 -11.59 19.15
C GLN A 68 -15.08 -10.65 18.97
N ASN A 69 -14.90 -9.35 19.18
CA ASN A 69 -15.97 -8.37 19.01
C ASN A 69 -16.44 -8.29 17.55
N THR A 70 -15.50 -8.34 16.60
CA THR A 70 -15.80 -8.37 15.16
C THR A 70 -16.61 -9.63 14.79
N LEU A 71 -16.20 -10.79 15.29
CA LEU A 71 -16.90 -12.06 15.04
C LEU A 71 -18.32 -12.04 15.61
N THR A 72 -18.53 -11.48 16.80
CA THR A 72 -19.88 -11.29 17.37
C THR A 72 -20.75 -10.44 16.45
N MET A 73 -20.23 -9.30 15.96
CA MET A 73 -20.97 -8.44 15.04
C MET A 73 -21.34 -9.16 13.74
N ILE A 74 -20.41 -9.92 13.16
CA ILE A 74 -20.66 -10.71 11.93
C ILE A 74 -21.77 -11.76 12.17
N LYS A 75 -21.71 -12.49 13.28
CA LYS A 75 -22.73 -13.51 13.63
C LYS A 75 -24.12 -12.90 13.80
N GLU A 76 -24.21 -11.73 14.44
CA GLU A 76 -25.48 -11.01 14.58
C GLU A 76 -26.02 -10.56 13.22
N MET A 77 -25.17 -9.95 12.37
CA MET A 77 -25.57 -9.51 11.03
C MET A 77 -25.99 -10.67 10.13
N ALA A 78 -25.29 -11.80 10.20
CA ALA A 78 -25.63 -13.02 9.46
C ALA A 78 -27.02 -13.53 9.90
N LYS A 79 -27.27 -13.62 11.21
CA LYS A 79 -28.57 -13.99 11.76
C LYS A 79 -29.69 -13.04 11.34
N GLU A 80 -29.46 -11.73 11.39
CA GLU A 80 -30.42 -10.70 10.94
C GLU A 80 -30.78 -10.84 9.46
N LYS A 81 -29.80 -11.22 8.63
CA LYS A 81 -29.98 -11.45 7.18
C LYS A 81 -30.42 -12.87 6.83
N GLY A 82 -30.64 -13.74 7.82
CA GLY A 82 -31.01 -15.15 7.59
C GLY A 82 -29.91 -15.98 6.92
N ILE A 83 -28.65 -15.57 7.04
CA ILE A 83 -27.48 -16.28 6.50
C ILE A 83 -26.98 -17.28 7.55
N ASP A 84 -26.93 -18.55 7.18
CA ASP A 84 -26.30 -19.60 7.99
C ASP A 84 -24.80 -19.68 7.65
N LEU A 85 -23.96 -19.35 8.62
CA LEU A 85 -22.51 -19.32 8.46
C LEU A 85 -21.91 -20.73 8.34
N ASP A 86 -22.57 -21.76 8.87
CA ASP A 86 -22.07 -23.13 8.87
C ASP A 86 -22.32 -23.85 7.53
N LEU A 87 -23.14 -23.27 6.66
CA LEU A 87 -23.43 -23.77 5.31
C LEU A 87 -22.49 -23.20 4.23
N ILE A 88 -21.55 -22.31 4.59
CA ILE A 88 -20.59 -21.72 3.65
C ILE A 88 -19.52 -22.76 3.32
N ASP A 89 -19.58 -23.34 2.12
CA ASP A 89 -18.57 -24.24 1.59
C ASP A 89 -17.33 -23.45 1.12
N ILE A 90 -16.39 -23.26 2.03
CA ILE A 90 -15.13 -22.55 1.79
C ILE A 90 -14.30 -23.24 0.71
N GLU A 91 -14.32 -24.58 0.64
CA GLU A 91 -13.50 -25.35 -0.31
C GLU A 91 -13.97 -25.20 -1.76
N LYS A 92 -15.28 -25.04 -2.01
CA LYS A 92 -15.80 -24.74 -3.35
C LYS A 92 -15.41 -23.34 -3.83
N ASN A 93 -15.40 -22.34 -2.95
CA ASN A 93 -15.05 -20.97 -3.32
C ASN A 93 -13.56 -20.87 -3.70
N TYR A 94 -12.66 -21.52 -2.95
CA TYR A 94 -11.22 -21.60 -3.30
C TYR A 94 -10.95 -22.28 -4.65
N LYS A 95 -11.74 -23.30 -5.04
CA LYS A 95 -11.54 -24.00 -6.33
C LYS A 95 -11.95 -23.14 -7.54
N ASN A 96 -12.95 -22.28 -7.40
CA ASN A 96 -13.35 -21.35 -8.44
C ASN A 96 -12.30 -20.24 -8.67
N GLU A 97 -11.60 -19.79 -7.62
CA GLU A 97 -10.46 -18.86 -7.74
C GLU A 97 -9.29 -19.45 -8.54
N GLU A 98 -8.99 -20.75 -8.38
CA GLU A 98 -7.93 -21.40 -9.16
C GLU A 98 -8.26 -21.54 -10.65
N THR A 99 -9.54 -21.57 -11.02
CA THR A 99 -9.99 -21.75 -12.41
C THR A 99 -10.04 -20.44 -13.21
N ASN A 100 -10.07 -19.29 -12.53
CA ASN A 100 -9.99 -17.95 -13.15
C ASN A 100 -8.56 -17.53 -13.57
N LYS A 101 -7.58 -18.44 -13.52
CA LYS A 101 -6.19 -18.27 -14.00
C LYS A 101 -6.04 -18.03 -15.52
N ASN A 102 -7.12 -17.75 -16.25
CA ASN A 102 -7.11 -17.63 -17.72
C ASN A 102 -6.64 -16.27 -18.26
N ASN A 103 -6.42 -15.26 -17.41
CA ASN A 103 -5.83 -14.00 -17.88
C ASN A 103 -4.28 -14.05 -17.79
N SER A 104 -3.64 -14.34 -18.92
CA SER A 104 -2.18 -14.33 -19.08
C SER A 104 -1.54 -13.03 -18.59
N LEU A 105 -2.19 -11.88 -18.81
CA LEU A 105 -1.65 -10.57 -18.42
C LEU A 105 -1.68 -10.36 -16.91
N ALA A 106 -2.76 -10.77 -16.23
CA ALA A 106 -2.87 -10.71 -14.78
C ALA A 106 -1.79 -11.55 -14.08
N HIS A 107 -1.55 -12.77 -14.57
CA HIS A 107 -0.46 -13.61 -14.07
C HIS A 107 0.92 -12.95 -14.26
N LEU A 108 1.16 -12.34 -15.43
CA LEU A 108 2.40 -11.60 -15.70
C LEU A 108 2.58 -10.40 -14.77
N ILE A 109 1.52 -9.60 -14.52
CA ILE A 109 1.56 -8.45 -13.60
C ILE A 109 1.91 -8.90 -12.18
N SER A 110 1.25 -9.94 -11.68
CA SER A 110 1.51 -10.49 -10.34
C SER A 110 2.93 -11.03 -10.21
N HIS A 111 3.41 -11.76 -11.22
CA HIS A 111 4.76 -12.31 -11.24
C HIS A 111 5.85 -11.23 -11.32
N THR A 112 5.72 -10.28 -12.25
CA THR A 112 6.71 -9.23 -12.49
C THR A 112 6.81 -8.27 -11.31
N SER A 113 5.69 -7.86 -10.70
CA SER A 113 5.68 -7.02 -9.50
C SER A 113 6.27 -7.73 -8.28
N LYS A 114 6.02 -9.04 -8.11
CA LYS A 114 6.66 -9.84 -7.05
C LYS A 114 8.17 -9.96 -7.26
N ASN A 115 8.62 -10.13 -8.50
CA ASN A 115 10.03 -10.20 -8.82
C ASN A 115 10.73 -8.85 -8.60
N TYR A 116 10.07 -7.73 -8.93
CA TYR A 116 10.55 -6.38 -8.61
C TYR A 116 10.80 -6.24 -7.10
N ALA A 117 9.82 -6.57 -6.26
CA ALA A 117 9.93 -6.52 -4.80
C ALA A 117 11.16 -7.30 -4.28
N LYS A 118 11.33 -8.54 -4.76
CA LYS A 118 12.43 -9.42 -4.36
C LYS A 118 13.80 -8.91 -4.82
N SER A 119 13.90 -8.47 -6.07
CA SER A 119 15.16 -7.98 -6.65
C SER A 119 15.67 -6.74 -5.92
N ILE A 120 14.77 -5.84 -5.53
CA ILE A 120 15.11 -4.68 -4.71
C ILE A 120 15.58 -5.08 -3.33
N GLY A 121 14.83 -5.96 -2.65
CA GLY A 121 15.23 -6.48 -1.34
C GLY A 121 16.64 -7.05 -1.36
N LYS A 122 16.95 -7.89 -2.36
CA LYS A 122 18.29 -8.45 -2.56
C LYS A 122 19.33 -7.36 -2.83
N TRP A 123 19.03 -6.38 -3.66
CA TRP A 123 19.97 -5.32 -4.00
C TRP A 123 20.32 -4.45 -2.80
N PHE A 124 19.34 -4.01 -2.01
CA PHE A 124 19.61 -3.24 -0.79
C PHE A 124 20.49 -4.02 0.19
N ASN A 125 20.20 -5.31 0.39
CA ASN A 125 20.98 -6.14 1.30
C ASN A 125 22.43 -6.33 0.84
N LEU A 126 22.66 -6.45 -0.47
CA LEU A 126 24.02 -6.58 -1.02
C LEU A 126 24.79 -5.26 -1.08
N ASN A 127 24.09 -4.13 -1.05
CA ASN A 127 24.67 -2.80 -1.26
C ASN A 127 24.57 -1.88 -0.03
N GLU A 128 24.37 -2.44 1.16
CA GLU A 128 24.34 -1.66 2.41
C GLU A 128 25.59 -0.78 2.58
N TYR A 129 26.75 -1.29 2.15
CA TYR A 129 28.03 -0.57 2.16
C TYR A 129 28.02 0.74 1.34
N LEU A 130 27.20 0.84 0.27
CA LEU A 130 27.12 2.06 -0.55
C LEU A 130 26.54 3.22 0.27
N PHE A 131 25.51 2.94 1.07
CA PHE A 131 24.85 3.95 1.88
C PHE A 131 25.76 4.42 3.02
N LEU A 132 26.47 3.50 3.68
CA LEU A 132 27.48 3.84 4.70
C LEU A 132 28.58 4.72 4.12
N LYS A 133 29.13 4.34 2.96
CA LYS A 133 30.18 5.12 2.28
C LYS A 133 29.68 6.51 1.90
N LYS A 134 28.46 6.62 1.39
CA LYS A 134 27.87 7.91 0.98
C LYS A 134 27.57 8.80 2.18
N GLU A 135 27.12 8.23 3.29
CA GLU A 135 26.96 8.96 4.55
C GLU A 135 28.29 9.54 5.06
N GLU A 136 29.37 8.76 5.03
CA GLU A 136 30.70 9.26 5.37
C GLU A 136 31.17 10.38 4.44
N GLU A 137 30.93 10.25 3.12
CA GLU A 137 31.28 11.26 2.12
C GLU A 137 30.56 12.59 2.41
N ILE A 138 29.25 12.55 2.61
CA ILE A 138 28.43 13.72 2.92
C ILE A 138 28.89 14.38 4.23
N ASN A 139 29.16 13.57 5.26
CA ASN A 139 29.64 14.08 6.56
C ASN A 139 30.99 14.78 6.44
N ARG A 140 31.92 14.28 5.60
CA ARG A 140 33.20 14.95 5.34
C ARG A 140 32.99 16.28 4.61
N ILE A 141 32.13 16.32 3.59
CA ILE A 141 31.83 17.55 2.83
C ILE A 141 31.20 18.62 3.73
N ARG A 142 30.31 18.22 4.64
CA ARG A 142 29.67 19.11 5.63
C ARG A 142 30.66 19.85 6.53
N ILE A 143 31.84 19.28 6.77
CA ILE A 143 32.90 19.90 7.59
C ILE A 143 33.71 20.91 6.77
N ILE A 144 33.82 20.74 5.44
CA ILE A 144 34.81 21.43 4.60
C ILE A 144 34.20 22.57 3.78
N SER A 145 32.93 22.52 3.39
CA SER A 145 32.30 23.48 2.45
C SER A 145 30.89 23.90 2.88
N SER A 146 30.59 25.19 2.75
CA SER A 146 29.26 25.79 2.93
C SER A 146 28.46 25.99 1.62
N GLN A 147 29.03 25.67 0.45
CA GLN A 147 28.46 26.04 -0.86
C GLN A 147 27.59 24.96 -1.52
N ASN A 148 27.78 23.68 -1.19
CA ASN A 148 26.84 22.61 -1.53
C ASN A 148 26.09 22.27 -0.25
N ASN A 149 24.74 22.18 -0.28
CA ASN A 149 23.98 21.83 0.92
C ASN A 149 23.99 20.29 1.11
N PRO A 150 24.94 19.72 1.87
CA PRO A 150 25.12 18.27 1.96
C PRO A 150 23.97 17.63 2.75
N VAL A 151 23.27 18.44 3.54
CA VAL A 151 22.10 18.06 4.32
C VAL A 151 20.91 17.80 3.40
N GLU A 152 20.69 18.65 2.38
CA GLU A 152 19.62 18.43 1.39
C GLU A 152 19.84 17.14 0.59
N GLU A 153 21.08 16.87 0.16
CA GLU A 153 21.42 15.62 -0.52
C GLU A 153 21.15 14.39 0.37
N ALA A 154 21.57 14.43 1.65
CA ALA A 154 21.31 13.35 2.60
C ALA A 154 19.81 13.11 2.83
N ILE A 155 19.03 14.18 2.99
CA ILE A 155 17.57 14.10 3.14
C ILE A 155 16.96 13.48 1.89
N SER A 156 17.34 13.94 0.69
CA SER A 156 16.82 13.44 -0.57
C SER A 156 17.14 11.96 -0.79
N ILE A 157 18.35 11.51 -0.44
CA ILE A 157 18.73 10.09 -0.54
C ILE A 157 17.91 9.25 0.44
N LYS A 158 17.82 9.69 1.70
CA LYS A 158 17.04 8.99 2.73
C LYS A 158 15.57 8.86 2.33
N ASP A 159 14.96 9.95 1.88
CA ASP A 159 13.57 9.95 1.40
C ASP A 159 13.36 9.02 0.21
N ALA A 160 14.29 9.02 -0.76
CA ALA A 160 14.22 8.11 -1.90
C ALA A 160 14.29 6.63 -1.45
N ILE A 161 15.17 6.30 -0.51
CA ILE A 161 15.28 4.94 0.05
C ILE A 161 13.98 4.53 0.73
N GLU A 162 13.43 5.39 1.59
CA GLU A 162 12.18 5.11 2.30
C GLU A 162 11.02 4.89 1.31
N ILE A 163 10.91 5.73 0.27
CA ILE A 163 9.90 5.58 -0.79
C ILE A 163 10.03 4.23 -1.48
N ILE A 164 11.24 3.87 -1.92
CA ILE A 164 11.47 2.59 -2.62
C ILE A 164 11.14 1.41 -1.69
N ARG A 165 11.62 1.44 -0.45
CA ARG A 165 11.40 0.37 0.53
C ARG A 165 9.92 0.21 0.89
N TRP A 166 9.17 1.31 0.97
CA TRP A 166 7.73 1.26 1.20
C TRP A 166 6.99 0.61 0.02
N TYR A 167 7.21 1.14 -1.19
CA TYR A 167 6.44 0.71 -2.36
C TYR A 167 6.89 -0.62 -2.95
N GLN A 168 8.09 -1.13 -2.63
CA GLN A 168 8.57 -2.41 -3.16
C GLN A 168 7.57 -3.55 -2.92
N TYR A 169 6.90 -3.59 -1.75
CA TYR A 169 5.90 -4.61 -1.43
C TYR A 169 4.47 -4.15 -1.72
N GLN A 170 4.17 -2.88 -1.42
CA GLN A 170 2.83 -2.33 -1.56
C GLN A 170 2.30 -2.45 -2.99
N ILE A 171 3.16 -2.23 -4.00
CA ILE A 171 2.78 -2.34 -5.41
C ILE A 171 2.23 -3.74 -5.70
N ASN A 172 2.94 -4.81 -5.30
CA ASN A 172 2.47 -6.19 -5.55
C ASN A 172 1.15 -6.48 -4.83
N VAL A 173 1.00 -6.04 -3.58
CA VAL A 173 -0.22 -6.26 -2.80
C VAL A 173 -1.42 -5.60 -3.47
N LYS A 174 -1.28 -4.34 -3.92
CA LYS A 174 -2.36 -3.61 -4.58
C LYS A 174 -2.70 -4.16 -5.96
N LEU A 175 -1.70 -4.61 -6.72
CA LEU A 175 -1.95 -5.25 -8.01
C LEU A 175 -2.64 -6.61 -7.88
N LYS A 176 -2.30 -7.41 -6.86
CA LYS A 176 -3.04 -8.65 -6.58
C LYS A 176 -4.50 -8.39 -6.27
N ARG A 177 -4.78 -7.44 -5.36
CA ARG A 177 -6.16 -7.03 -5.06
C ARG A 177 -6.90 -6.57 -6.31
N ALA A 178 -6.26 -5.74 -7.16
CA ALA A 178 -6.89 -5.28 -8.40
C ALA A 178 -7.32 -6.44 -9.30
N ILE A 179 -6.44 -7.43 -9.45
CA ILE A 179 -6.69 -8.65 -10.25
C ILE A 179 -7.79 -9.53 -9.62
N GLU A 180 -7.74 -9.73 -8.30
CA GLU A 180 -8.73 -10.53 -7.57
C GLU A 180 -10.12 -9.89 -7.68
N SER A 181 -10.22 -8.59 -7.39
CA SER A 181 -11.48 -7.84 -7.47
C SER A 181 -12.05 -7.77 -8.88
N GLU A 182 -11.22 -7.66 -9.92
CA GLU A 182 -11.68 -7.70 -11.32
C GLU A 182 -12.43 -9.01 -11.64
N SER A 183 -11.98 -10.13 -11.07
CA SER A 183 -12.61 -11.43 -11.28
C SER A 183 -13.96 -11.59 -10.55
N GLU A 184 -14.16 -10.85 -9.47
CA GLU A 184 -15.39 -10.84 -8.66
C GLU A 184 -16.42 -9.83 -9.22
N GLU A 185 -15.94 -8.74 -9.82
CA GLU A 185 -16.73 -7.66 -10.43
C GLU A 185 -17.42 -8.05 -11.76
N LEU A 186 -17.27 -9.31 -12.21
CA LEU A 186 -17.97 -9.86 -13.38
C LEU A 186 -19.48 -10.05 -13.18
N SER A 187 -20.02 -9.71 -12.00
CA SER A 187 -21.46 -9.72 -11.71
C SER A 187 -22.04 -8.30 -11.71
N ASP A 188 -22.99 -8.04 -12.62
CA ASP A 188 -23.60 -6.74 -13.01
C ASP A 188 -24.28 -5.93 -11.87
N ILE A 189 -23.53 -5.48 -10.85
CA ILE A 189 -24.02 -4.50 -9.87
C ILE A 189 -23.25 -3.19 -10.09
N ASN A 190 -23.68 -2.44 -11.11
CA ASN A 190 -23.02 -1.25 -11.70
C ASN A 190 -23.16 0.07 -10.89
N ASP A 191 -23.48 0.05 -9.60
CA ASP A 191 -23.76 1.29 -8.85
C ASP A 191 -22.53 1.87 -8.10
N PHE A 192 -21.40 1.18 -8.08
CA PHE A 192 -20.19 1.64 -7.39
C PHE A 192 -18.95 1.68 -8.31
N PRO A 193 -17.99 2.59 -8.05
CA PRO A 193 -16.68 2.56 -8.71
C PRO A 193 -16.01 1.20 -8.53
N LYS A 194 -15.35 0.70 -9.59
CA LYS A 194 -14.65 -0.58 -9.58
C LYS A 194 -13.49 -0.57 -8.57
N ASP A 195 -13.49 -1.53 -7.65
CA ASP A 195 -12.39 -1.73 -6.69
C ASP A 195 -11.10 -2.13 -7.40
N SER A 196 -11.22 -2.86 -8.52
CA SER A 196 -10.11 -3.20 -9.41
C SER A 196 -9.35 -1.95 -9.90
N ASP A 197 -10.07 -0.98 -10.48
CA ASP A 197 -9.49 0.29 -10.95
C ASP A 197 -8.89 1.11 -9.79
N GLY A 198 -9.59 1.21 -8.64
CA GLY A 198 -9.09 1.93 -7.48
C GLY A 198 -7.82 1.33 -6.89
N SER A 199 -7.75 0.00 -6.83
CA SER A 199 -6.56 -0.74 -6.37
C SER A 199 -5.39 -0.58 -7.35
N ALA A 200 -5.67 -0.66 -8.65
CA ALA A 200 -4.69 -0.44 -9.71
C ALA A 200 -4.15 1.01 -9.69
N LYS A 201 -5.01 2.02 -9.46
CA LYS A 201 -4.59 3.43 -9.31
C LYS A 201 -3.53 3.59 -8.24
N VAL A 202 -3.77 2.99 -7.08
CA VAL A 202 -2.86 3.10 -5.94
C VAL A 202 -1.51 2.45 -6.23
N ALA A 203 -1.50 1.31 -6.95
CA ALA A 203 -0.25 0.70 -7.40
C ALA A 203 0.50 1.58 -8.40
N LEU A 204 -0.21 2.20 -9.36
CA LEU A 204 0.37 3.12 -10.35
C LEU A 204 1.02 4.34 -9.70
N ILE A 205 0.39 4.92 -8.67
CA ILE A 205 0.99 5.99 -7.86
C ILE A 205 2.28 5.53 -7.18
N GLY A 206 2.28 4.32 -6.61
CA GLY A 206 3.49 3.72 -6.01
C GLY A 206 4.61 3.51 -7.03
N ILE A 207 4.27 3.12 -8.26
CA ILE A 207 5.22 2.96 -9.37
C ILE A 207 5.83 4.31 -9.78
N ASP A 208 5.02 5.37 -9.94
CA ASP A 208 5.52 6.69 -10.33
C ASP A 208 6.42 7.29 -9.23
N ARG A 209 6.04 7.13 -7.96
CA ARG A 209 6.85 7.55 -6.80
C ARG A 209 8.17 6.77 -6.73
N SER A 210 8.12 5.45 -6.89
CA SER A 210 9.33 4.60 -6.91
C SER A 210 10.26 4.96 -8.07
N THR A 211 9.72 5.20 -9.26
CA THR A 211 10.51 5.60 -10.43
C THR A 211 11.24 6.92 -10.18
N SER A 212 10.56 7.89 -9.56
CA SER A 212 11.16 9.18 -9.21
C SER A 212 12.26 9.03 -8.16
N ALA A 213 12.03 8.20 -7.13
CA ALA A 213 13.04 7.90 -6.12
C ALA A 213 14.27 7.18 -6.69
N TRP A 214 14.09 6.24 -7.63
CA TRP A 214 15.21 5.60 -8.31
C TRP A 214 16.05 6.59 -9.13
N LYS A 215 15.44 7.62 -9.74
CA LYS A 215 16.17 8.67 -10.45
C LYS A 215 17.05 9.50 -9.49
N ILE A 216 16.59 9.76 -8.27
CA ILE A 216 17.39 10.41 -7.23
C ILE A 216 18.61 9.55 -6.86
N LEU A 217 18.39 8.24 -6.65
CA LEU A 217 19.49 7.32 -6.36
C LEU A 217 20.45 7.15 -7.55
N LEU A 218 19.96 7.23 -8.79
CA LEU A 218 20.81 7.18 -9.98
C LEU A 218 21.83 8.33 -10.00
N THR A 219 21.39 9.54 -9.64
CA THR A 219 22.30 10.70 -9.52
C THR A 219 23.31 10.53 -8.39
N SER A 220 22.88 9.90 -7.29
CA SER A 220 23.71 9.76 -6.08
C SER A 220 24.69 8.58 -6.11
N PHE A 221 24.39 7.55 -6.90
CA PHE A 221 25.13 6.29 -7.01
C PHE A 221 25.39 5.91 -8.49
N PRO A 222 26.16 6.71 -9.24
CA PRO A 222 26.42 6.46 -10.66
C PRO A 222 27.11 5.11 -10.92
N GLU A 223 27.87 4.57 -9.96
CA GLU A 223 28.47 3.24 -10.05
C GLU A 223 27.43 2.09 -10.11
N GLN A 224 26.19 2.35 -9.69
CA GLN A 224 25.07 1.42 -9.76
C GLN A 224 24.13 1.68 -10.95
N GLU A 225 24.52 2.54 -11.89
CA GLU A 225 23.67 3.00 -13.01
C GLU A 225 22.92 1.86 -13.70
N LYS A 226 23.63 0.82 -14.17
CA LYS A 226 23.03 -0.30 -14.89
C LYS A 226 21.95 -1.00 -14.08
N GLN A 227 22.18 -1.18 -12.78
CA GLN A 227 21.28 -1.90 -11.90
C GLN A 227 20.06 -1.05 -11.54
N ILE A 228 20.25 0.26 -11.34
CA ILE A 228 19.15 1.20 -11.08
C ILE A 228 18.27 1.36 -12.33
N LEU A 229 18.87 1.53 -13.51
CA LEU A 229 18.14 1.59 -14.78
C LEU A 229 17.34 0.30 -15.04
N TYR A 230 17.88 -0.85 -14.66
CA TYR A 230 17.14 -2.11 -14.72
C TYR A 230 15.88 -2.09 -13.83
N PHE A 231 15.94 -1.55 -12.61
CA PHE A 231 14.75 -1.42 -11.76
C PHE A 231 13.72 -0.44 -12.31
N ILE A 232 14.17 0.69 -12.88
CA ILE A 232 13.28 1.63 -13.57
C ILE A 232 12.60 0.95 -14.76
N ALA A 233 13.34 0.17 -15.55
CA ALA A 233 12.76 -0.58 -16.66
C ALA A 233 11.76 -1.65 -16.20
N MET A 234 11.99 -2.32 -15.07
CA MET A 234 11.02 -3.24 -14.47
C MET A 234 9.73 -2.51 -14.09
N LEU A 235 9.82 -1.35 -13.43
CA LEU A 235 8.67 -0.53 -13.05
C LEU A 235 7.88 -0.08 -14.28
N GLU A 236 8.57 0.39 -15.31
CA GLU A 236 7.95 0.83 -16.57
C GLU A 236 7.22 -0.33 -17.26
N ASN A 237 7.82 -1.53 -17.27
CA ASN A 237 7.16 -2.71 -17.81
C ASN A 237 5.88 -3.08 -17.04
N ILE A 238 5.92 -3.01 -15.71
CA ILE A 238 4.76 -3.26 -14.86
C ILE A 238 3.69 -2.20 -15.14
N LYS A 239 4.05 -0.91 -15.12
CA LYS A 239 3.15 0.22 -15.38
C LYS A 239 2.37 0.03 -16.68
N ASN A 240 3.07 -0.20 -17.79
CA ASN A 240 2.43 -0.38 -19.09
C ASN A 240 1.42 -1.55 -19.12
N ARG A 241 1.71 -2.64 -18.39
CA ARG A 241 0.79 -3.79 -18.30
C ARG A 241 -0.42 -3.47 -17.45
N VAL A 242 -0.23 -2.75 -16.35
CA VAL A 242 -1.32 -2.34 -15.46
C VAL A 242 -2.23 -1.35 -16.17
N GLU A 243 -1.68 -0.37 -16.90
CA GLU A 243 -2.48 0.58 -17.70
C GLU A 243 -3.19 -0.09 -18.88
N THR A 244 -2.63 -1.20 -19.40
CA THR A 244 -3.32 -2.04 -20.41
C THR A 244 -4.46 -2.86 -19.82
N GLN A 245 -4.26 -3.45 -18.64
CA GLN A 245 -5.27 -4.29 -17.97
C GLN A 245 -6.39 -3.45 -17.36
N PHE A 246 -6.05 -2.30 -16.76
CA PHE A 246 -6.97 -1.42 -16.04
C PHE A 246 -6.95 -0.02 -16.66
N PRO A 247 -7.56 0.17 -17.85
CA PRO A 247 -7.47 1.43 -18.59
C PRO A 247 -8.10 2.62 -17.87
N HIS A 248 -9.03 2.39 -16.95
CA HIS A 248 -9.72 3.43 -16.18
C HIS A 248 -9.10 3.67 -14.80
N ALA A 249 -8.04 2.94 -14.43
CA ALA A 249 -7.39 3.07 -13.13
C ALA A 249 -6.92 4.50 -12.85
N ARG A 250 -6.36 5.20 -13.83
CA ARG A 250 -5.87 6.58 -13.62
C ARG A 250 -7.00 7.56 -13.30
N ASP A 251 -8.18 7.34 -13.88
CA ASP A 251 -9.35 8.20 -13.74
C ASP A 251 -10.13 7.98 -12.44
N PHE A 252 -9.90 6.84 -11.76
CA PHE A 252 -10.56 6.51 -10.50
C PHE A 252 -10.36 7.61 -9.44
N VAL A 253 -11.42 8.16 -8.85
CA VAL A 253 -11.29 9.20 -7.81
C VAL A 253 -11.17 8.56 -6.43
N ARG A 254 -10.00 8.69 -5.79
CA ARG A 254 -9.80 8.19 -4.43
C ARG A 254 -10.46 9.12 -3.40
N PRO A 255 -11.40 8.63 -2.56
CA PRO A 255 -12.07 9.44 -1.55
C PRO A 255 -11.08 10.17 -0.64
N GLY A 256 -11.25 11.49 -0.51
CA GLY A 256 -10.37 12.36 0.29
C GLY A 256 -9.01 12.69 -0.32
N PHE A 257 -8.56 12.01 -1.39
CA PHE A 257 -7.22 12.25 -1.97
C PHE A 257 -7.27 12.95 -3.34
N ASP A 258 -8.18 12.53 -4.21
CA ASP A 258 -8.23 13.00 -5.61
C ASP A 258 -9.48 13.84 -5.92
N GLU A 259 -10.32 14.08 -4.92
CA GLU A 259 -11.50 14.92 -5.06
C GLU A 259 -11.06 16.37 -5.30
N ILE A 260 -11.51 16.96 -6.40
CA ILE A 260 -11.32 18.39 -6.63
C ILE A 260 -12.22 19.11 -5.64
N GLU A 261 -11.64 19.91 -4.74
CA GLU A 261 -12.43 20.83 -3.92
C GLU A 261 -13.27 21.69 -4.86
N GLN A 262 -14.59 21.48 -4.87
CA GLN A 262 -15.51 22.48 -5.39
C GLN A 262 -15.52 23.63 -4.37
N ASN A 263 -14.45 24.42 -4.37
CA ASN A 263 -14.43 25.69 -3.66
C ASN A 263 -15.40 26.63 -4.38
N GLY A 264 -16.60 26.76 -3.81
CA GLY A 264 -17.53 27.86 -4.05
C GLY A 264 -17.12 29.11 -3.29
#